data_AF-A0A2E0IB48-F1
#
_entry.id   AF-A0A2E0IB48-F1
#
_cell.length_a   1.000
_cell.length_b   1.000
_cell.length_c   1.000
_cell.angle_alpha   90.00
_cell.angle_beta   90.00
_cell.angle_gamma   90.00
#
_symmetry.space_group_name_H-M   'P 1'
#
loop_
_entity.id
_entity.type
_entity.pdbx_description
1 polymer ?
#
loop_
_entity_poly.entity_id
_entity_poly.type
_entity_poly.pdbx_seq_one_letter_code
_entity_poly.pdbx_strand_id
1 'polypeptide(L)'
;MSFARDMDLVNLIENISLGLCGASTLLWISIGTLSRSENGEIIAQRIIMTMCLISALLLFLLHYLGGELWGSRNAARPLAVLAIVVALTASLNIKGRDVQGEINPHQIMRMRRDEK
;
A
#
# COMPACT_ATOMS: atom_id res chain seq x y z
N MET A 1 -6.66 37.33 0.24
CA MET A 1 -6.94 36.35 -0.85
C MET A 1 -5.92 35.20 -0.93
N SER A 2 -4.66 35.35 -0.47
CA SER A 2 -3.72 34.21 -0.39
C SER A 2 -4.13 33.18 0.68
N PHE A 3 -4.43 33.66 1.89
CA PHE A 3 -4.71 32.80 3.06
C PHE A 3 -5.88 31.81 2.87
N ALA A 4 -6.93 32.19 2.12
CA ALA A 4 -8.05 31.29 1.83
C ALA A 4 -7.63 30.14 0.88
N ARG A 5 -6.79 30.42 -0.11
CA ARG A 5 -6.24 29.38 -1.01
C ARG A 5 -5.30 28.45 -0.26
N ASP A 6 -4.49 28.99 0.65
CA ASP A 6 -3.59 28.18 1.47
C ASP A 6 -4.40 27.24 2.38
N MET A 7 -5.49 27.72 2.99
CA MET A 7 -6.42 26.90 3.79
C MET A 7 -7.12 25.82 2.96
N ASP A 8 -7.61 26.15 1.76
CA ASP A 8 -8.25 25.19 0.86
C ASP A 8 -7.26 24.09 0.40
N LEU A 9 -6.01 24.47 0.13
CA LEU A 9 -4.94 23.53 -0.22
C LEU A 9 -4.61 22.60 0.95
N VAL A 10 -4.49 23.11 2.17
CA VAL A 10 -4.24 22.28 3.36
C VAL A 10 -5.37 21.28 3.57
N ASN A 11 -6.63 21.73 3.52
CA ASN A 11 -7.80 20.85 3.66
C ASN A 11 -7.88 19.80 2.54
N LEU A 12 -7.52 20.17 1.31
CA LEU A 12 -7.47 19.23 0.19
C LEU A 12 -6.38 18.18 0.40
N ILE A 13 -5.18 18.58 0.83
CA ILE A 13 -4.06 17.68 1.13
C ILE A 13 -4.44 16.72 2.26
N GLU A 14 -5.05 17.22 3.33
CA GLU A 14 -5.55 16.42 4.45
C GLU A 14 -6.54 15.35 3.95
N ASN A 15 -7.61 15.76 3.26
CA ASN A 15 -8.63 14.85 2.76
C ASN A 15 -8.09 13.80 1.79
N ILE A 16 -7.20 14.20 0.87
CA ILE A 16 -6.57 13.25 -0.07
C ILE A 16 -5.67 12.28 0.69
N SER A 17 -4.86 12.76 1.63
CA SER A 17 -3.94 11.91 2.38
C SER A 17 -4.68 10.87 3.22
N LEU A 18 -5.72 11.28 3.95
CA LEU A 18 -6.57 10.41 4.74
C LEU A 18 -7.39 9.46 3.86
N GLY A 19 -7.93 9.96 2.75
CA GLY A 19 -8.67 9.16 1.78
C GLY A 19 -7.82 8.06 1.15
N LEU A 20 -6.59 8.38 0.72
CA LEU A 20 -5.65 7.41 0.18
C LEU A 20 -5.26 6.35 1.22
N CYS A 21 -4.99 6.76 2.46
CA CYS A 21 -4.60 5.83 3.52
C CYS A 21 -5.77 4.91 3.93
N GLY A 22 -6.98 5.45 4.02
CA GLY A 22 -8.20 4.68 4.27
C GLY A 22 -8.50 3.69 3.14
N ALA A 23 -8.44 4.14 1.88
CA ALA A 23 -8.64 3.27 0.72
C ALA A 23 -7.59 2.15 0.66
N SER A 24 -6.33 2.46 0.94
CA SER A 24 -5.25 1.48 1.06
C SER A 24 -5.55 0.40 2.12
N THR A 25 -6.09 0.80 3.27
CA THR A 25 -6.49 -0.12 4.36
C THR A 25 -7.67 -1.02 3.95
N LEU A 26 -8.64 -0.49 3.23
CA LEU A 26 -9.76 -1.28 2.69
C LEU A 26 -9.28 -2.30 1.65
N LEU A 27 -8.38 -1.88 0.75
CA LEU A 27 -7.74 -2.78 -0.19
C LEU A 27 -6.97 -3.88 0.55
N TRP A 28 -6.22 -3.53 1.60
CA TRP A 28 -5.47 -4.49 2.41
C TRP A 28 -6.34 -5.61 2.96
N ILE A 29 -7.44 -5.25 3.63
CA ILE A 29 -8.40 -6.22 4.18
C ILE A 29 -9.03 -7.06 3.06
N SER A 30 -9.20 -6.47 1.88
CA SER A 30 -9.82 -7.11 0.72
C SER A 30 -8.89 -8.06 -0.05
N ILE A 31 -7.56 -7.97 0.11
CA ILE A 31 -6.59 -8.85 -0.59
C ILE A 31 -6.89 -10.32 -0.31
N GLY A 32 -7.14 -10.66 0.96
CA GLY A 32 -7.41 -12.04 1.38
C GLY A 32 -8.69 -12.64 0.77
N THR A 33 -9.63 -11.80 0.36
CA THR A 33 -10.94 -12.22 -0.17
C THR A 33 -10.99 -12.17 -1.70
N LEU A 34 -10.41 -11.13 -2.31
CA LEU A 34 -10.48 -10.92 -3.77
C LEU A 34 -9.32 -11.57 -4.53
N SER A 35 -8.16 -11.75 -3.91
CA SER A 35 -6.99 -12.18 -4.65
C SER A 35 -6.87 -13.70 -4.73
N ARG A 36 -7.56 -14.28 -5.71
CA ARG A 36 -7.46 -15.72 -6.04
C ARG A 36 -6.16 -16.09 -6.75
N SER A 37 -5.37 -15.13 -7.23
CA SER A 37 -4.12 -15.37 -7.97
C SER A 37 -2.93 -14.64 -7.34
N GLU A 38 -1.73 -15.23 -7.45
CA GLU A 38 -0.47 -14.65 -6.96
C GLU A 38 -0.18 -13.30 -7.62
N ASN A 39 -0.38 -13.19 -8.93
CA ASN A 39 -0.22 -11.94 -9.67
C ASN A 39 -1.18 -10.84 -9.17
N GLY A 40 -2.41 -11.20 -8.78
CA GLY A 40 -3.36 -10.26 -8.20
C GLY A 40 -2.91 -9.71 -6.85
N GLU A 41 -2.26 -10.55 -6.03
CA GLU A 41 -1.75 -10.15 -4.72
C GLU A 41 -0.58 -9.18 -4.87
N ILE A 42 0.37 -9.50 -5.75
CA ILE A 42 1.52 -8.65 -6.05
C ILE A 42 1.07 -7.28 -6.55
N ILE A 43 0.08 -7.24 -7.44
CA ILE A 43 -0.46 -5.97 -7.96
C ILE A 43 -1.14 -5.18 -6.85
N ALA A 44 -2.01 -5.82 -6.05
CA ALA A 44 -2.72 -5.15 -4.96
C ALA A 44 -1.75 -4.60 -3.90
N GLN A 45 -0.75 -5.40 -3.51
CA GLN A 45 0.32 -4.98 -2.59
C GLN A 45 1.10 -3.78 -3.12
N ARG A 46 1.43 -3.77 -4.42
CA ARG A 46 2.13 -2.66 -5.05
C ARG A 46 1.26 -1.39 -5.09
N ILE A 47 -0.05 -1.52 -5.31
CA ILE A 47 -1.00 -0.40 -5.23
C ILE A 47 -1.08 0.16 -3.80
N ILE A 48 -1.19 -0.71 -2.80
CA ILE A 48 -1.22 -0.30 -1.38
C ILE A 48 0.08 0.43 -1.00
N MET A 49 1.23 -0.12 -1.40
CA MET A 49 2.53 0.52 -1.19
C MET A 49 2.56 1.93 -1.79
N THR A 50 2.17 2.10 -3.06
CA THR A 50 2.21 3.42 -3.70
C THR A 50 1.23 4.40 -3.07
N MET A 51 0.02 3.97 -2.71
CA MET A 51 -0.97 4.81 -2.01
C MET A 51 -0.46 5.27 -0.65
N CYS A 52 0.15 4.37 0.13
CA CYS A 52 0.73 4.70 1.44
C CYS A 52 1.94 5.62 1.32
N LEU A 53 2.81 5.43 0.33
CA LEU A 53 3.94 6.34 0.08
C LEU A 53 3.48 7.76 -0.31
N ILE A 54 2.48 7.86 -1.19
CA ILE A 54 1.90 9.15 -1.57
C ILE A 54 1.25 9.82 -0.35
N SER A 55 0.49 9.06 0.45
CA SER A 55 -0.12 9.57 1.67
C SER A 55 0.94 10.08 2.67
N ALA A 56 2.02 9.32 2.88
CA ALA A 56 3.14 9.75 3.73
C ALA A 56 3.78 11.06 3.26
N LEU A 57 4.00 11.20 1.95
CA LEU A 57 4.55 12.41 1.34
C LEU A 57 3.62 13.61 1.53
N LEU A 58 2.32 13.42 1.32
CA LEU A 58 1.30 14.45 1.56
C LEU A 58 1.21 14.86 3.03
N LEU A 59 1.30 13.91 3.97
CA LEU A 59 1.31 14.20 5.41
C LEU A 59 2.56 14.97 5.83
N PHE A 60 3.73 14.67 5.24
CA PHE A 60 4.93 15.48 5.43
C PHE A 60 4.73 16.90 4.88
N LEU A 61 4.15 17.03 3.69
CA LEU A 61 3.86 18.33 3.10
C LEU A 61 2.89 19.15 3.95
N LEU A 62 1.83 18.51 4.47
CA LEU A 62 0.87 19.10 5.40
C LEU A 62 1.57 19.67 6.65
N HIS A 63 2.50 18.91 7.23
CA HIS A 63 3.28 19.34 8.40
C HIS A 63 4.12 20.59 8.10
N TYR A 64 4.78 20.64 6.93
CA TYR A 64 5.58 21.80 6.50
C TYR A 64 4.72 23.03 6.23
N LEU A 65 3.54 22.85 5.64
CA LEU A 65 2.56 23.92 5.40
C LEU A 65 1.90 24.44 6.69
N GLY A 66 2.14 23.78 7.83
CA GLY A 66 1.56 24.16 9.11
C GLY A 66 0.11 23.70 9.27
N GLY A 67 -0.34 22.75 8.45
CA GLY A 67 -1.66 22.15 8.59
C GLY A 67 -1.79 21.35 9.89
N GLU A 68 -2.99 21.37 10.44
CA GLU A 68 -3.33 20.63 11.64
C GLU A 68 -4.15 19.41 11.26
N LEU A 69 -3.72 18.23 11.71
CA LEU A 69 -4.48 17.01 11.50
C LEU A 69 -5.31 16.75 12.75
N TRP A 70 -6.65 16.70 12.62
CA TRP A 70 -7.57 16.61 13.76
C TRP A 70 -7.32 17.65 14.86
N GLY A 71 -7.02 18.90 14.48
CA GLY A 71 -6.76 19.99 15.43
C GLY A 71 -5.42 19.87 16.18
N SER A 72 -4.52 18.98 15.73
CA SER A 72 -3.16 18.88 16.27
C SER A 72 -2.14 18.87 15.14
N ARG A 73 -1.25 19.87 15.13
CA ARG A 73 -0.12 19.92 14.20
C ARG A 73 0.84 18.74 14.34
N ASN A 74 0.93 18.16 15.52
CA ASN A 74 1.88 17.07 15.80
C ASN A 74 1.36 15.69 15.40
N ALA A 75 0.07 15.55 15.08
CA ALA A 75 -0.51 14.26 14.69
C ALA A 75 -0.09 13.81 13.28
N ALA A 76 0.27 14.74 12.38
CA ALA A 76 0.68 14.43 11.01
C ALA A 76 1.98 13.60 10.94
N ARG A 77 2.94 13.86 11.84
CA ARG A 77 4.24 13.16 11.89
C ARG A 77 4.13 11.66 12.19
N PRO A 78 3.51 11.21 13.29
CA PRO A 78 3.40 9.79 13.58
C PRO A 78 2.57 9.06 12.51
N LEU A 79 1.57 9.71 11.93
CA LEU A 79 0.77 9.16 10.83
C LEU A 79 1.60 8.97 9.55
N ALA A 80 2.47 9.93 9.21
CA ALA A 80 3.39 9.79 8.09
C ALA A 80 4.36 8.60 8.30
N VAL A 81 4.89 8.44 9.51
CA VAL A 81 5.75 7.30 9.86
C VAL A 81 4.98 5.98 9.76
N LEU A 82 3.76 5.94 10.28
CA LEU A 82 2.89 4.77 10.19
C LEU A 82 2.62 4.40 8.72
N ALA A 83 2.31 5.37 7.87
CA ALA A 83 2.09 5.14 6.45
C ALA A 83 3.34 4.58 5.74
N ILE A 84 4.54 5.02 6.12
CA ILE A 84 5.80 4.45 5.60
C ILE A 84 5.95 3.00 6.06
N VAL A 85 5.74 2.72 7.34
CA VAL A 85 5.80 1.34 7.87
C VAL A 85 4.83 0.44 7.12
N VAL A 86 3.58 0.88 6.94
CA VAL A 86 2.56 0.13 6.19
C VAL A 86 2.97 -0.08 4.74
N ALA A 87 3.54 0.92 4.07
CA ALA A 87 4.05 0.78 2.71
C ALA A 87 5.15 -0.29 2.61
N LEU A 88 6.07 -0.31 3.57
CA LEU A 88 7.13 -1.31 3.66
C LEU A 88 6.56 -2.70 3.92
N THR A 89 5.63 -2.85 4.87
CA THR A 89 4.99 -4.14 5.14
C THR A 89 4.17 -4.62 3.95
N ALA A 90 3.53 -3.72 3.21
CA ALA A 90 2.78 -4.08 2.02
C ALA A 90 3.65 -4.56 0.86
N SER A 91 4.93 -4.16 0.83
CA SER A 91 5.89 -4.65 -0.15
C SER A 91 6.35 -6.09 0.09
N LEU A 92 6.10 -6.64 1.28
CA LEU A 92 6.43 -8.01 1.62
C LEU A 92 5.36 -8.93 1.00
N ASN A 93 5.74 -9.66 -0.05
CA ASN A 93 4.87 -10.65 -0.69
C ASN A 93 4.35 -11.68 0.32
N ILE A 94 3.04 -11.67 0.57
CA ILE A 94 2.40 -12.50 1.61
C ILE A 94 2.26 -13.96 1.13
N LYS A 95 1.96 -14.19 -0.16
CA LYS A 95 2.33 -15.43 -0.83
C LYS A 95 3.72 -15.23 -1.40
N GLY A 96 4.71 -15.89 -0.80
CA GLY A 96 6.01 -16.04 -1.47
C GLY A 96 5.78 -16.59 -2.88
N ARG A 97 6.63 -16.23 -3.83
CA ARG A 97 6.72 -16.97 -5.09
C ARG A 97 6.69 -18.45 -4.76
N ASP A 98 5.89 -19.24 -5.47
CA ASP A 98 6.04 -20.70 -5.49
C ASP A 98 7.42 -21.03 -6.11
N VAL A 99 8.49 -20.76 -5.35
CA VAL A 99 9.85 -21.29 -5.56
C VAL A 99 9.91 -22.74 -5.13
N GLN A 100 8.90 -23.20 -4.38
CA GLN A 100 8.54 -24.59 -4.34
C GLN A 100 7.83 -24.92 -5.66
N GLY A 101 8.63 -25.00 -6.72
CA GLY A 101 8.29 -25.78 -7.89
C GLY A 101 8.12 -27.21 -7.43
N GLU A 102 6.98 -27.52 -6.82
CA GLU A 102 6.51 -28.88 -6.70
C GLU A 102 6.24 -29.30 -8.14
N ILE A 103 7.27 -29.87 -8.76
CA ILE A 103 7.13 -30.50 -10.06
C ILE A 103 5.98 -31.46 -9.86
N ASN A 104 4.84 -31.15 -10.47
CA ASN A 104 3.65 -31.96 -10.38
C ASN A 104 4.10 -33.42 -10.60
N PRO A 105 3.79 -34.37 -9.70
CA PRO A 105 4.26 -35.75 -9.82
C PRO A 105 3.95 -36.34 -11.20
N HIS A 106 2.88 -35.87 -11.85
CA HIS A 106 2.51 -36.21 -13.21
C HIS A 106 3.50 -35.69 -14.27
N GLN A 107 4.14 -34.54 -14.07
CA GLN A 107 5.22 -34.03 -14.91
C GLN A 107 6.54 -34.78 -14.67
N ILE A 108 6.85 -35.17 -13.43
CA ILE A 108 8.02 -36.03 -13.12
C ILE A 108 7.89 -37.38 -13.82
N MET A 109 6.69 -37.98 -13.80
CA MET A 109 6.42 -39.26 -14.46
C MET A 109 6.47 -39.16 -15.99
N ARG A 110 6.06 -38.03 -16.59
CA ARG A 110 6.21 -37.79 -18.04
C ARG A 110 7.67 -37.69 -18.45
N MET A 111 8.47 -36.90 -17.74
CA MET A 111 9.91 -36.77 -18.02
C MET A 111 10.62 -38.14 -17.96
N ARG A 112 10.30 -38.97 -16.96
CA ARG A 112 10.85 -40.33 -16.85
C ARG A 112 10.38 -41.31 -17.93
N ARG A 113 9.25 -41.05 -18.58
CA ARG A 113 8.72 -41.90 -19.65
C ARG A 113 9.31 -41.52 -21.01
N ASP A 114 9.57 -40.23 -21.22
CA ASP A 114 10.18 -39.71 -22.44
C ASP A 114 11.71 -39.96 -22.48
N GLU A 115 12.34 -40.28 -21.35
CA GLU A 115 13.76 -40.67 -21.23
C GLU A 115 14.05 -42.15 -21.54
N LYS A 116 13.01 -42.97 -21.79
CA LYS A 116 13.11 -44.40 -22.15
C LYS A 116 12.75 -44.63 -23.61
#